data_AF-A0A529P4F4-F1
#
_entry.id   AF-A0A529P4F4-F1
#
_cell.length_a   1.000
_cell.length_b   1.000
_cell.length_c   1.000
_cell.angle_alpha   90.00
_cell.angle_beta   90.00
_cell.angle_gamma   90.00
#
_symmetry.space_group_name_H-M   'P 1'
#
loop_
_entity.id
_entity.type
_entity.pdbx_description
1 polymer ?
#
loop_
_entity_poly.entity_id
_entity_poly.type
_entity_poly.pdbx_seq_one_letter_code
_entity_poly.pdbx_strand_id
1 'polypeptide(L)'
;VFAATEAAVRRARAGDGPSLIVANTYRFDEHNAGLAIPGTPYRSTEEIESYRRDRDPLVLYRSALLKDGVREPVLTEIEDEVSLAVKQAVQFGLDSPLPQLETLSDYMFNTPLIGHNNFVAGLERI
;
A
#
# COMPACT_ATOMS: atom_id res chain seq x y z
N VAL A 1 -7.36 -16.13 0.30
CA VAL A 1 -7.60 -14.93 -0.55
C VAL A 1 -7.51 -15.27 -2.03
N PHE A 2 -6.37 -15.74 -2.54
CA PHE A 2 -6.17 -16.08 -3.96
C PHE A 2 -7.33 -16.85 -4.60
N ALA A 3 -7.70 -18.03 -4.06
CA ALA A 3 -8.75 -18.85 -4.65
C ALA A 3 -10.12 -18.15 -4.74
N ALA A 4 -10.50 -17.38 -3.70
CA ALA A 4 -11.75 -16.62 -3.71
C ALA A 4 -11.72 -15.50 -4.75
N THR A 5 -10.60 -14.77 -4.84
CA THR A 5 -10.39 -13.72 -5.85
C THR A 5 -10.37 -14.31 -7.25
N GLU A 6 -9.69 -15.43 -7.47
CA GLU A 6 -9.61 -16.10 -8.77
C GLU A 6 -11.01 -16.51 -9.26
N ALA A 7 -11.83 -17.11 -8.40
CA ALA A 7 -13.20 -17.49 -8.73
C ALA A 7 -14.06 -16.26 -9.10
N ALA A 8 -13.97 -15.18 -8.32
CA ALA A 8 -14.68 -13.93 -8.61
C ALA A 8 -14.24 -13.29 -9.94
N VAL A 9 -12.94 -13.30 -10.23
CA VAL A 9 -12.39 -12.78 -11.49
C VAL A 9 -12.86 -13.63 -12.68
N ARG A 10 -12.83 -14.96 -12.55
CA ARG A 10 -13.34 -15.87 -13.60
C ARG A 10 -14.81 -15.61 -13.90
N ARG A 11 -15.64 -15.49 -12.84
CA ARG A 11 -17.06 -15.13 -12.95
C ARG A 11 -17.26 -13.81 -13.71
N ALA A 12 -16.56 -12.76 -13.29
CA ALA A 12 -16.69 -11.44 -13.92
C ALA A 12 -16.27 -11.46 -15.40
N ARG A 13 -15.17 -12.15 -15.74
CA ARG A 13 -14.69 -12.30 -17.12
C ARG A 13 -15.62 -13.13 -18.00
N ALA A 14 -16.36 -14.07 -17.43
CA ALA A 14 -17.36 -14.86 -18.14
C ALA A 14 -18.65 -14.06 -18.44
N GLY A 15 -18.80 -12.85 -17.90
CA GLY A 15 -20.01 -12.05 -18.05
C GLY A 15 -21.08 -12.34 -17.00
N ASP A 16 -20.78 -13.17 -15.99
CA ASP A 16 -21.73 -13.58 -14.95
C ASP A 16 -21.92 -12.52 -13.83
N GLY A 17 -21.40 -11.31 -14.04
CA GLY A 17 -21.54 -10.19 -13.13
C GLY A 17 -20.53 -10.16 -11.97
N PRO A 18 -20.63 -9.14 -11.10
CA PRO A 18 -19.64 -8.86 -10.05
C PRO A 18 -19.74 -9.82 -8.85
N SER A 19 -18.78 -9.71 -7.94
CA SER A 19 -18.78 -10.39 -6.63
C SER A 19 -18.27 -9.45 -5.55
N LEU A 20 -18.78 -9.59 -4.32
CA LEU A 20 -18.24 -8.95 -3.13
C LEU A 20 -17.38 -9.95 -2.36
N ILE A 21 -16.12 -9.60 -2.09
CA ILE A 21 -15.22 -10.37 -1.24
C ILE A 21 -14.95 -9.57 0.03
N VAL A 22 -15.28 -10.15 1.19
CA VAL A 22 -14.90 -9.60 2.50
C VAL A 22 -13.66 -10.33 3.00
N ALA A 23 -12.52 -9.63 2.98
CA ALA A 23 -11.27 -10.16 3.51
C ALA A 23 -11.12 -9.74 4.98
N ASN A 24 -11.51 -10.62 5.90
CA ASN A 24 -11.34 -10.38 7.32
C ASN A 24 -9.85 -10.41 7.67
N THR A 25 -9.29 -9.24 7.99
CA THR A 25 -7.87 -9.03 8.32
C THR A 25 -7.75 -8.15 9.56
N TYR A 26 -6.53 -7.96 10.03
CA TYR A 26 -6.22 -7.13 11.18
C TYR A 26 -5.15 -6.09 10.83
N ARG A 27 -5.41 -4.82 11.15
CA ARG A 27 -4.41 -3.74 11.00
C ARG A 27 -3.60 -3.67 12.28
N PHE A 28 -2.34 -4.09 12.23
CA PHE A 28 -1.54 -4.15 13.44
C PHE A 28 -1.17 -2.78 14.00
N ASP A 29 -0.83 -1.83 13.13
CA ASP A 29 -0.44 -0.48 13.53
C ASP A 29 -1.66 0.46 13.67
N GLU A 30 -1.39 1.71 14.03
CA GLU A 30 -2.40 2.76 14.12
C GLU A 30 -2.98 3.14 12.76
N HIS A 31 -4.04 3.97 12.79
CA HIS A 31 -4.77 4.35 11.58
C HIS A 31 -3.89 5.03 10.52
N ASN A 32 -2.91 5.80 10.98
CA ASN A 32 -1.93 6.48 10.15
C ASN A 32 -0.58 6.55 10.87
N ALA A 33 0.49 6.65 10.08
CA ALA A 33 1.83 6.85 10.61
C ALA A 33 1.91 8.16 11.40
N GLY A 34 2.52 8.09 12.60
CA GLY A 34 2.71 9.25 13.47
C GLY A 34 1.47 9.69 14.25
N LEU A 35 0.35 8.95 14.19
CA LEU A 35 -0.82 9.26 15.01
C LEU A 35 -0.56 8.90 16.47
N ALA A 36 -0.46 9.93 17.29
CA ALA A 36 -0.57 9.79 18.74
C ALA A 36 -1.99 10.19 19.15
N ILE A 37 -2.81 9.21 19.51
CA ILE A 37 -4.13 9.48 20.09
C ILE A 37 -3.96 9.65 21.61
N PRO A 38 -4.23 10.83 22.18
CA PRO A 38 -4.24 11.01 23.62
C PRO A 38 -5.37 10.19 24.27
N GLY A 39 -5.09 9.57 25.41
CA GLY A 39 -6.09 8.82 26.18
C GLY A 39 -5.90 7.31 26.13
N THR A 40 -6.92 6.58 26.58
CA THR A 40 -6.89 5.11 26.64
C THR A 40 -6.92 4.53 25.22
N PRO A 41 -6.01 3.60 24.88
CA PRO A 41 -6.07 2.88 23.60
C PRO A 41 -7.44 2.24 23.38
N TYR A 42 -7.96 2.33 22.16
CA TYR A 42 -9.24 1.73 21.75
C TYR A 42 -9.12 0.23 21.44
N ARG A 43 -7.90 -0.31 21.49
CA ARG A 43 -7.53 -1.72 21.34
C ARG A 43 -6.50 -2.05 22.40
N SER A 44 -6.54 -3.26 22.95
CA SER A 44 -5.52 -3.67 23.91
C SER A 44 -4.24 -4.10 23.19
N THR A 45 -3.11 -3.94 23.87
CA THR A 45 -1.82 -4.45 23.38
C THR A 45 -1.88 -5.96 23.19
N GLU A 46 -2.55 -6.67 24.11
CA GLU A 46 -2.71 -8.13 24.07
C GLU A 46 -3.48 -8.60 22.83
N GLU A 47 -4.53 -7.86 22.42
CA GLU A 47 -5.26 -8.16 21.19
C GLU A 47 -4.32 -8.07 19.99
N ILE A 48 -3.65 -6.93 19.82
CA ILE A 48 -2.73 -6.69 18.69
C ILE A 48 -1.64 -7.76 18.63
N GLU A 49 -1.00 -8.06 19.76
CA GLU A 49 0.08 -9.04 19.83
C GLU A 49 -0.42 -10.47 19.58
N SER A 50 -1.64 -10.81 20.00
CA SER A 50 -2.23 -12.12 19.66
C SER A 50 -2.43 -12.27 18.16
N TYR A 51 -2.92 -11.23 17.47
CA TYR A 51 -3.08 -11.25 16.02
C TYR A 51 -1.74 -11.27 15.29
N ARG A 52 -0.73 -10.50 15.72
CA ARG A 52 0.61 -10.54 15.13
C ARG A 52 1.24 -11.93 15.26
N ARG A 53 1.21 -12.51 16.45
CA ARG A 53 1.85 -13.80 16.71
C ARG A 53 1.15 -14.95 16.00
N ASP A 54 -0.19 -14.99 16.06
CA ASP A 54 -0.95 -16.18 15.69
C ASP A 54 -1.58 -16.09 14.29
N ARG A 55 -1.71 -14.87 13.73
CA ARG A 55 -2.45 -14.59 12.48
C ARG A 55 -1.69 -13.78 11.44
N ASP A 56 -0.41 -13.47 11.65
CA ASP A 56 0.38 -12.77 10.63
C ASP A 56 0.49 -13.63 9.36
N PRO A 57 -0.08 -13.17 8.22
CA PRO A 57 -0.07 -13.93 6.98
C PRO A 57 1.33 -14.19 6.44
N LEU A 58 2.32 -13.33 6.72
CA LEU A 58 3.70 -13.54 6.28
C LEU A 58 4.34 -14.71 7.03
N VAL A 59 4.17 -14.76 8.34
CA VAL A 59 4.68 -15.86 9.19
C VAL A 59 4.01 -17.19 8.82
N LEU A 60 2.69 -17.17 8.65
CA LEU A 60 1.91 -18.36 8.29
C LEU A 60 2.29 -18.86 6.89
N TYR A 61 2.43 -17.95 5.91
CA TYR A 61 2.76 -18.34 4.55
C TYR A 61 4.22 -18.77 4.40
N ARG A 62 5.18 -18.12 5.09
CA ARG A 62 6.57 -18.61 5.16
C ARG A 62 6.61 -20.05 5.64
N SER A 63 5.90 -20.33 6.74
CA SER A 63 5.82 -21.67 7.32
C SER A 63 5.21 -22.69 6.35
N ALA A 64 4.19 -22.29 5.58
CA ALA A 64 3.61 -23.14 4.53
C ALA A 64 4.61 -23.44 3.40
N LEU A 65 5.33 -22.43 2.90
CA LEU A 65 6.33 -22.60 1.85
C LEU A 65 7.48 -23.52 2.27
N LEU A 66 7.97 -23.38 3.50
CA LEU A 66 9.00 -24.26 4.06
C LEU A 66 8.52 -25.71 4.13
N LYS A 67 7.27 -25.92 4.56
CA LYS A 67 6.65 -27.26 4.60
C LYS A 67 6.50 -27.86 3.21
N ASP A 68 6.25 -27.03 2.19
CA ASP A 68 6.15 -27.44 0.79
C ASP A 68 7.53 -27.62 0.10
N GLY A 69 8.62 -27.46 0.86
CA GLY A 69 9.99 -27.76 0.40
C GLY A 69 10.75 -26.57 -0.17
N VAL A 70 10.20 -25.36 -0.10
CA VAL A 70 10.99 -24.15 -0.38
C VAL A 70 12.06 -24.01 0.68
N ARG A 71 13.30 -23.72 0.28
CA ARG A 71 14.42 -23.63 1.23
C ARG A 71 14.47 -22.24 1.85
N GLU A 72 14.81 -22.17 3.14
CA GLU A 72 14.98 -20.91 3.88
C GLU A 72 15.86 -19.88 3.14
N PRO A 73 17.03 -20.24 2.54
CA PRO A 73 17.85 -19.26 1.83
C PRO A 73 17.15 -18.59 0.65
N VAL A 74 16.21 -19.27 -0.01
CA VAL A 74 15.43 -18.69 -1.12
C VAL A 74 14.47 -17.62 -0.58
N LEU A 75 13.88 -17.86 0.59
CA LEU A 75 12.98 -16.90 1.22
C LEU A 75 13.73 -15.66 1.70
N THR A 76 14.92 -15.86 2.30
CA THR A 76 15.82 -14.77 2.69
C THR A 76 16.30 -13.96 1.48
N GLU A 77 16.65 -14.63 0.37
CA GLU A 77 17.06 -13.94 -0.87
C GLU A 77 15.95 -13.01 -1.40
N ILE A 78 14.69 -13.46 -1.38
CA ILE A 78 13.53 -12.63 -1.75
C ILE A 78 13.39 -11.42 -0.80
N GLU A 79 13.57 -11.62 0.51
CA GLU A 79 13.50 -10.53 1.49
C GLU A 79 14.60 -9.48 1.25
N ASP A 80 15.81 -9.93 0.94
CA ASP A 80 16.95 -9.06 0.63
C ASP A 80 16.75 -8.30 -0.68
N GLU A 81 16.24 -8.96 -1.73
CA GLU A 81 15.90 -8.33 -3.01
C GLU A 81 14.83 -7.24 -2.82
N VAL A 82 13.76 -7.54 -2.07
CA VAL A 82 12.70 -6.56 -1.77
C VAL A 82 13.25 -5.40 -0.94
N SER A 83 14.10 -5.68 0.06
CA SER A 83 14.75 -4.65 0.88
C SER A 83 15.61 -3.71 0.03
N LEU A 84 16.38 -4.26 -0.92
CA LEU A 84 17.16 -3.47 -1.86
C LEU A 84 16.27 -2.63 -2.79
N ALA A 85 15.23 -3.24 -3.37
CA ALA A 85 14.29 -2.54 -4.25
C ALA A 85 13.59 -1.37 -3.54
N VAL A 86 13.16 -1.56 -2.29
CA VAL A 86 12.57 -0.49 -1.48
C VAL A 86 13.57 0.63 -1.20
N LYS A 87 14.81 0.31 -0.83
CA LYS A 87 15.87 1.33 -0.62
C LYS A 87 16.11 2.15 -1.88
N GLN A 88 16.19 1.48 -3.03
CA GLN A 88 16.38 2.15 -4.33
C GLN A 88 15.17 3.03 -4.69
N ALA A 89 13.94 2.56 -4.47
CA ALA A 89 12.74 3.35 -4.72
C ALA A 89 12.66 4.60 -3.81
N VAL A 90 13.02 4.46 -2.53
CA VAL A 90 13.10 5.59 -1.60
C VAL A 90 14.17 6.59 -2.06
N GLN A 91 15.36 6.11 -2.41
CA GLN A 91 16.44 6.97 -2.89
C GLN A 91 16.03 7.71 -4.17
N PHE A 92 15.41 7.01 -5.12
CA PHE A 92 14.85 7.63 -6.33
C PHE A 92 13.84 8.73 -5.99
N GLY A 93 12.95 8.50 -5.03
CA GLY A 93 11.99 9.51 -4.58
C GLY A 93 12.64 10.73 -3.93
N LEU A 94 13.71 10.52 -3.14
CA LEU A 94 14.46 11.61 -2.50
C LEU A 94 15.31 12.42 -3.49
N ASP A 95 15.87 11.75 -4.51
CA ASP A 95 16.69 12.37 -5.55
C ASP A 95 15.85 13.05 -6.65
N SER A 96 14.54 12.75 -6.69
CA SER A 96 13.63 13.34 -7.66
C SER A 96 13.45 14.84 -7.39
N PRO A 97 13.41 15.68 -8.46
CA PRO A 97 13.17 17.10 -8.29
C PRO A 97 11.78 17.34 -7.68
N LEU A 98 11.68 18.36 -6.83
CA LEU A 98 10.38 18.85 -6.39
C LEU A 98 9.55 19.33 -7.59
N PRO A 99 8.22 19.16 -7.56
CA PRO A 99 7.36 19.67 -8.61
C PRO A 99 7.52 21.20 -8.73
N GLN A 100 7.53 21.69 -9.97
CA GLN A 100 7.62 23.11 -10.24
C GLN A 100 6.24 23.76 -10.06
N LEU A 101 6.20 25.03 -9.67
CA LEU A 101 4.92 25.71 -9.38
C LEU A 101 4.04 25.81 -10.65
N GLU A 102 4.68 25.88 -11.82
CA GLU A 102 4.03 25.96 -13.13
C GLU A 102 3.24 24.70 -13.47
N THR A 103 3.60 23.53 -12.90
CA THR A 103 2.89 22.27 -13.12
C THR A 103 1.64 22.13 -12.25
N LEU A 104 1.32 23.13 -11.42
CA LEU A 104 0.20 23.06 -10.46
C LEU A 104 -1.15 22.80 -11.15
N SER A 105 -1.39 23.38 -12.32
CA SER A 105 -2.64 23.20 -13.08
C SER A 105 -2.66 21.97 -13.98
N ASP A 106 -1.54 21.26 -14.09
CA ASP A 106 -1.44 20.09 -14.97
C ASP A 106 -2.45 19.02 -14.53
N TYR A 107 -3.05 18.34 -15.50
CA TYR A 107 -4.02 17.25 -15.29
C TYR A 107 -5.31 17.62 -14.53
N MET A 108 -5.53 18.89 -14.20
CA MET A 108 -6.83 19.33 -13.64
C MET A 108 -7.97 19.23 -14.66
N PHE A 109 -7.66 19.49 -15.93
CA PHE A 109 -8.60 19.42 -17.04
C PHE A 109 -7.97 18.67 -18.23
N ASN A 110 -8.79 17.96 -19.01
CA ASN A 110 -8.36 17.26 -20.23
C ASN A 110 -7.83 18.22 -21.32
N THR A 111 -8.26 19.48 -21.28
CA THR A 111 -7.74 20.54 -22.16
C THR A 111 -7.16 21.62 -21.27
N PRO A 112 -5.88 22.01 -21.48
CA PRO A 112 -5.30 23.14 -20.77
C PRO A 112 -6.20 24.36 -20.92
N LEU A 113 -6.53 25.01 -19.79
CA LEU A 113 -7.37 26.20 -19.82
C LEU A 113 -6.60 27.34 -20.50
N ILE A 114 -6.96 27.62 -21.76
CA ILE A 114 -6.39 28.72 -22.54
C ILE A 114 -6.69 30.04 -21.82
N GLY A 115 -5.65 30.77 -21.41
CA GLY A 115 -5.76 32.07 -20.70
C GLY A 115 -5.62 32.00 -19.18
N HIS A 116 -5.45 30.80 -18.59
CA HIS A 116 -5.27 30.60 -17.14
C HIS A 116 -3.83 30.27 -16.72
N ASN A 117 -2.83 30.76 -17.46
CA ASN A 117 -1.45 30.86 -16.96
C ASN A 117 -1.33 31.74 -15.69
N ASN A 118 -2.45 32.33 -15.23
CA ASN A 118 -2.53 33.23 -14.08
C ASN A 118 -2.76 32.54 -12.72
N PHE A 119 -2.81 31.20 -12.62
CA PHE A 119 -2.85 30.54 -11.31
C PHE A 119 -1.60 30.88 -10.48
N VAL A 120 -0.43 30.88 -11.13
CA VAL A 120 0.86 31.26 -10.51
C VAL A 120 0.91 32.77 -10.23
N ALA A 121 0.44 33.61 -11.16
CA ALA A 121 0.42 35.08 -11.00
C ALA A 121 -0.51 35.59 -9.86
N GLY A 122 -1.44 34.75 -9.38
CA GLY A 122 -2.25 35.03 -8.20
C GLY A 122 -1.58 34.65 -6.88
N LEU A 123 -0.67 33.68 -6.88
CA LEU A 123 0.06 33.21 -5.70
C LEU A 123 1.23 34.13 -5.33
N GLU A 124 1.86 34.81 -6.29
CA GLU A 124 2.89 35.83 -6.05
C GLU A 124 2.36 37.13 -5.40
N ARG A 125 1.04 37.26 -5.20
CA ARG A 125 0.39 38.44 -4.59
C ARG A 125 0.06 38.28 -3.10
N ILE A 126 0.45 37.17 -2.47
CA ILE A 126 0.29 36.89 -1.04
C ILE A 126 1.68 36.85 -0.40
#